data_AF-A0AAW1L7R9-F1
#
_entry.id   AF-A0AAW1L7R9-F1
#
_cell.length_a   1.000
_cell.length_b   1.000
_cell.length_c   1.000
_cell.angle_alpha   90.00
_cell.angle_beta   90.00
_cell.angle_gamma   90.00
#
_symmetry.space_group_name_H-M   'P 1'
#
loop_
_entity.id
_entity.type
_entity.pdbx_description
1 polymer ?
#
loop_
_entity_poly.entity_id
_entity_poly.type
_entity_poly.pdbx_seq_one_letter_code
_entity_poly.pdbx_strand_id
1 'polypeptide(L)'
;MFLPKKHLLLETNFKVNYLTKKKIYDISMFPSSKKKIFMPNLQRKKAEVRKEIIAPTVEIKKTTRQNKVDIQMLSSPIYEQVFKNYKCNVFDTNLIKKYKQELEKHGIKNNLDIVKDVDFIIPTLEGDNLEEHFKNIGENQCKPYKYILDLLLLRIPPKPEYWLMKSGWTRYAPNSEPEEVDYPLEDGVIFDVEVCMTAGQAPTLATAVSINAWYGWVSQSVIDGTSKPVTSQQYFEDSLIPFESSEKDGFILNDYHKTAKIIVGHNVSYDRLRLKVVKRMVLY
;
A
#
# COMPACT_ATOMS: atom_id res chain seq x y z
N MET A 1 -24.99 47.66 -41.93
CA MET A 1 -25.48 48.48 -40.80
C MET A 1 -24.95 47.84 -39.53
N PHE A 2 -23.79 48.29 -39.05
CA PHE A 2 -22.99 47.65 -38.00
C PHE A 2 -22.59 48.69 -36.94
N LEU A 3 -22.69 48.27 -35.67
CA LEU A 3 -22.01 48.78 -34.45
C LEU A 3 -22.38 50.21 -33.95
N PRO A 4 -21.99 50.60 -32.72
CA PRO A 4 -22.17 49.93 -31.42
C PRO A 4 -22.65 50.90 -30.30
N LYS A 5 -23.17 50.41 -29.17
CA LYS A 5 -23.50 51.24 -27.99
C LYS A 5 -22.27 51.50 -27.10
N LYS A 6 -21.99 52.77 -26.82
CA LYS A 6 -21.04 53.26 -25.80
C LYS A 6 -21.76 53.66 -24.51
N HIS A 7 -21.14 53.27 -23.39
CA HIS A 7 -21.03 53.87 -22.04
C HIS A 7 -22.06 54.91 -21.57
N LEU A 8 -22.52 54.78 -20.31
CA LEU A 8 -22.04 55.65 -19.21
C LEU A 8 -22.55 55.19 -17.83
N LEU A 9 -21.68 55.41 -16.84
CA LEU A 9 -21.78 55.08 -15.42
C LEU A 9 -22.85 55.94 -14.73
N LEU A 10 -23.56 55.35 -13.78
CA LEU A 10 -24.27 56.06 -12.71
C LEU A 10 -23.71 55.57 -11.37
N GLU A 11 -22.91 56.42 -10.73
CA GLU A 11 -22.62 56.32 -9.30
C GLU A 11 -23.84 56.81 -8.51
N THR A 12 -24.37 55.98 -7.62
CA THR A 12 -25.12 56.45 -6.45
C THR A 12 -24.71 55.66 -5.22
N ASN A 13 -24.12 56.38 -4.26
CA ASN A 13 -23.70 55.91 -2.95
C ASN A 13 -24.91 55.67 -2.05
N PHE A 14 -24.99 54.53 -1.35
CA PHE A 14 -25.52 54.48 0.02
C PHE A 14 -24.87 53.35 0.84
N LYS A 15 -24.25 53.77 1.95
CA LYS A 15 -23.55 52.96 2.94
C LYS A 15 -24.52 52.08 3.73
N VAL A 16 -24.14 50.82 3.98
CA VAL A 16 -24.36 50.19 5.29
C VAL A 16 -23.16 49.31 5.63
N ASN A 17 -22.46 49.68 6.70
CA ASN A 17 -21.42 48.89 7.33
C ASN A 17 -22.06 47.69 8.04
N TYR A 18 -21.70 46.47 7.63
CA TYR A 18 -21.67 45.34 8.54
C TYR A 18 -20.37 44.56 8.33
N LEU A 19 -19.56 44.59 9.38
CA LEU A 19 -18.33 43.84 9.54
C LEU A 19 -18.58 42.34 9.34
N THR A 20 -18.10 41.78 8.24
CA THR A 20 -17.74 40.37 8.16
C THR A 20 -16.34 40.26 7.56
N LYS A 21 -15.35 40.03 8.43
CA LYS A 21 -14.00 39.61 8.02
C LYS A 21 -14.12 38.23 7.35
N LYS A 22 -14.36 38.20 6.05
CA LYS A 22 -14.15 37.00 5.23
C LYS A 22 -12.63 36.84 5.05
N LYS A 23 -12.00 35.97 5.85
CA LYS A 23 -10.68 35.43 5.51
C LYS A 23 -10.86 34.62 4.24
N ILE A 24 -10.49 35.18 3.10
CA ILE A 24 -10.29 34.42 1.87
C ILE A 24 -8.97 33.69 2.08
N TYR A 25 -9.02 32.37 2.25
CA TYR A 25 -7.83 31.54 2.17
C TYR A 25 -7.47 31.42 0.69
N ASP A 26 -6.39 32.06 0.30
CA ASP A 26 -5.76 31.88 -1.00
C ASP A 26 -5.07 30.50 -0.98
N ILE A 27 -5.67 29.50 -1.63
CA ILE A 27 -5.12 28.13 -1.73
C ILE A 27 -4.21 28.07 -2.97
N SER A 28 -3.16 28.89 -2.96
CA SER A 28 -2.05 28.77 -3.91
C SER A 28 -0.79 28.34 -3.14
N MET A 29 -0.72 27.04 -2.82
CA MET A 29 0.51 26.41 -2.36
C MET A 29 1.49 26.31 -3.54
N PHE A 30 2.30 27.34 -3.75
CA PHE A 30 3.49 27.21 -4.59
C PHE A 30 4.59 26.49 -3.78
N PRO A 31 5.22 25.42 -4.31
CA PRO A 31 6.29 24.74 -3.62
C PRO A 31 7.49 25.67 -3.45
N SER A 32 7.78 26.10 -2.22
CA SER A 32 9.01 26.82 -1.90
C SER A 32 10.05 25.84 -1.37
N SER A 33 11.15 25.64 -2.11
CA SER A 33 12.31 24.88 -1.62
C SER A 33 13.32 25.85 -1.03
N LYS A 34 13.72 25.65 0.24
CA LYS A 34 14.86 26.35 0.85
C LYS A 34 16.03 25.38 0.93
N LYS A 35 17.05 25.58 0.09
CA LYS A 35 18.29 24.81 0.13
C LYS A 35 19.27 25.48 1.12
N LYS A 36 19.53 24.85 2.27
CA LYS A 36 20.65 25.25 3.13
C LYS A 36 21.96 24.75 2.50
N ILE A 37 22.81 25.67 2.07
CA ILE A 37 24.14 25.37 1.54
C ILE A 37 25.12 25.44 2.70
N PHE A 38 25.76 24.33 3.03
CA PHE A 38 26.85 24.28 4.00
C PHE A 38 28.17 24.54 3.28
N MET A 39 28.92 25.54 3.72
CA MET A 39 30.28 25.78 3.23
C MET A 39 31.24 24.69 3.76
N PRO A 40 32.20 24.22 2.94
CA PRO A 40 33.16 23.22 3.37
C PRO A 40 34.03 23.76 4.50
N ASN A 41 34.09 23.03 5.62
CA ASN A 41 34.88 23.40 6.79
C ASN A 41 36.38 23.21 6.49
N LEU A 42 37.10 24.31 6.33
CA LEU A 42 38.54 24.36 5.98
C LEU A 42 39.46 23.75 7.04
N GLN A 43 38.98 23.53 8.27
CA GLN A 43 39.78 22.97 9.37
C GLN A 43 39.66 21.44 9.52
N ARG A 44 38.84 20.78 8.70
CA ARG A 44 38.69 19.32 8.76
C ARG A 44 39.87 18.65 8.04
N LYS A 45 40.77 18.00 8.80
CA LYS A 45 41.84 17.16 8.21
C LYS A 45 41.21 16.15 7.25
N LYS A 46 41.61 16.20 5.96
CA LYS A 46 41.23 15.19 4.97
C LYS A 46 41.75 13.84 5.45
N ALA A 47 40.87 12.84 5.52
CA ALA A 47 41.30 11.47 5.76
C ALA A 47 42.24 11.04 4.61
N GLU A 48 43.42 10.54 4.95
CA GLU A 48 44.32 9.94 3.97
C GLU A 48 43.69 8.66 3.43
N VAL A 49 43.33 8.69 2.16
CA VAL A 49 42.86 7.51 1.44
C VAL A 49 44.08 6.61 1.23
N ARG A 50 44.04 5.40 1.80
CA ARG A 50 45.03 4.35 1.50
C ARG A 50 45.07 4.12 -0.01
N LYS A 51 46.26 4.29 -0.61
CA LYS A 51 46.48 3.89 -2.00
C LYS A 51 46.33 2.37 -2.11
N GLU A 52 45.36 1.93 -2.89
CA GLU A 52 45.21 0.51 -3.23
C GLU A 52 46.43 0.02 -4.02
N ILE A 53 46.91 -1.16 -3.66
CA ILE A 53 47.98 -1.86 -4.39
C ILE A 53 47.35 -2.36 -5.69
N ILE A 54 47.74 -1.77 -6.82
CA ILE A 54 47.28 -2.21 -8.14
C ILE A 54 47.93 -3.56 -8.44
N ALA A 55 47.19 -4.64 -8.26
CA ALA A 55 47.56 -5.95 -8.80
C ALA A 55 47.59 -5.86 -10.35
N PRO A 56 48.47 -6.62 -11.04
CA PRO A 56 48.57 -6.54 -12.49
C PRO A 56 47.25 -6.98 -13.12
N THR A 57 46.48 -6.01 -13.64
CA THR A 57 45.23 -6.27 -14.35
C THR A 57 45.56 -6.85 -15.72
N VAL A 58 45.34 -8.15 -15.87
CA VAL A 58 45.11 -8.74 -17.18
C VAL A 58 43.77 -8.20 -17.67
N GLU A 59 43.79 -7.32 -18.68
CA GLU A 59 42.59 -6.87 -19.37
C GLU A 59 41.97 -8.06 -20.14
N ILE A 60 41.17 -8.85 -19.44
CA ILE A 60 40.22 -9.72 -20.10
C ILE A 60 39.15 -8.78 -20.67
N LYS A 61 39.19 -8.50 -21.97
CA LYS A 61 38.06 -7.90 -22.70
C LYS A 61 36.83 -8.76 -22.45
N LYS A 62 36.01 -8.42 -21.45
CA LYS A 62 34.68 -9.00 -21.29
C LYS A 62 33.85 -8.54 -22.48
N THR A 63 33.70 -9.40 -23.48
CA THR A 63 32.72 -9.21 -24.54
C THR A 63 31.33 -9.20 -23.89
N THR A 64 30.55 -8.16 -24.16
CA THR A 64 29.15 -8.06 -23.73
C THR A 64 28.39 -9.33 -24.09
N ARG A 65 27.69 -9.91 -23.12
CA ARG A 65 26.93 -11.15 -23.32
C ARG A 65 25.75 -10.88 -24.25
N GLN A 66 25.66 -11.63 -25.35
CA GLN A 66 24.57 -11.55 -26.32
C GLN A 66 23.91 -12.92 -26.50
N ASN A 67 22.66 -12.95 -26.96
CA ASN A 67 21.99 -14.18 -27.36
C ASN A 67 22.32 -14.56 -28.82
N LYS A 68 21.73 -15.65 -29.34
CA LYS A 68 21.99 -16.15 -30.71
C LYS A 68 21.41 -15.30 -31.85
N VAL A 69 20.63 -14.27 -31.50
CA VAL A 69 20.09 -13.27 -32.43
C VAL A 69 20.70 -11.88 -32.18
N ASP A 70 21.89 -11.85 -31.55
CA ASP A 70 22.74 -10.67 -31.40
C ASP A 70 22.14 -9.57 -30.48
N ILE A 71 21.15 -9.92 -29.64
CA ILE A 71 20.57 -9.02 -28.64
C ILE A 71 21.41 -9.09 -27.36
N GLN A 72 21.78 -7.93 -26.84
CA GLN A 72 22.48 -7.79 -25.55
C GLN A 72 21.65 -8.34 -24.39
N MET A 73 22.29 -9.15 -23.55
CA MET A 73 21.72 -9.79 -22.39
C MET A 73 22.28 -9.19 -21.10
N LEU A 74 21.80 -9.66 -19.94
CA LEU A 74 22.40 -9.36 -18.63
C LEU A 74 23.92 -9.64 -18.65
N SER A 75 24.68 -8.78 -17.96
CA SER A 75 26.12 -8.95 -17.79
C SER A 75 26.43 -10.31 -17.14
N SER A 76 27.59 -10.90 -17.44
CA SER A 76 27.95 -12.22 -16.92
C SER A 76 27.88 -12.32 -15.39
N PRO A 77 28.36 -11.31 -14.61
CA PRO A 77 28.25 -11.37 -13.15
C PRO A 77 26.82 -11.45 -12.63
N ILE A 78 25.88 -10.69 -13.21
CA ILE A 78 24.47 -10.71 -12.82
C ILE A 78 23.85 -12.05 -13.26
N TYR A 79 24.15 -12.48 -14.49
CA TYR A 79 23.61 -13.73 -15.04
C TYR A 79 23.99 -14.93 -14.18
N GLU A 80 25.25 -15.03 -13.74
CA GLU A 80 25.71 -16.11 -12.87
C GLU A 80 25.07 -16.07 -11.48
N GLN A 81 24.76 -14.88 -10.95
CA GLN A 81 24.07 -14.73 -9.67
C GLN A 81 22.59 -15.16 -9.73
N VAL A 82 21.90 -14.87 -10.85
CA VAL A 82 20.48 -15.19 -11.04
C VAL A 82 20.26 -16.64 -11.52
N PHE A 83 21.11 -17.13 -12.42
CA PHE A 83 20.92 -18.38 -13.15
C PHE A 83 21.97 -19.44 -12.77
N LYS A 84 22.23 -19.60 -11.48
CA LYS A 84 23.30 -20.46 -10.91
C LYS A 84 23.39 -21.86 -11.54
N ASN A 85 22.25 -22.49 -11.82
CA ASN A 85 22.16 -23.88 -12.30
C ASN A 85 21.73 -24.01 -13.77
N TYR A 86 21.59 -22.90 -14.50
CA TYR A 86 21.11 -22.95 -15.88
C TYR A 86 22.27 -23.16 -16.86
N LYS A 87 22.30 -24.33 -17.50
CA LYS A 87 23.23 -24.65 -18.57
C LYS A 87 22.47 -25.11 -19.81
N CYS A 88 21.76 -24.18 -20.47
CA CYS A 88 21.19 -24.48 -21.78
C CYS A 88 22.15 -24.04 -22.89
N ASN A 89 22.79 -25.02 -23.53
CA ASN A 89 23.71 -24.80 -24.64
C ASN A 89 23.18 -25.35 -25.97
N VAL A 90 22.01 -25.98 -25.97
CA VAL A 90 21.42 -26.60 -27.15
C VAL A 90 20.43 -25.62 -27.77
N PHE A 91 20.71 -25.21 -29.00
CA PHE A 91 19.84 -24.33 -29.77
C PHE A 91 19.61 -24.93 -31.14
N ASP A 92 18.36 -24.94 -31.59
CA ASP A 92 18.01 -25.33 -32.95
C ASP A 92 18.44 -24.23 -33.95
N THR A 93 19.35 -24.57 -34.84
CA THR A 93 19.87 -23.67 -35.87
C THR A 93 18.78 -23.23 -36.86
N ASN A 94 17.80 -24.09 -37.15
CA ASN A 94 16.68 -23.75 -38.03
C ASN A 94 15.79 -22.70 -37.38
N LEU A 95 15.52 -22.85 -36.09
CA LEU A 95 14.74 -21.89 -35.31
C LEU A 95 15.45 -20.54 -35.19
N ILE A 96 16.76 -20.52 -34.93
CA ILE A 96 17.55 -19.29 -34.92
C ILE A 96 17.47 -18.57 -36.28
N LYS A 97 17.61 -19.30 -37.40
CA LYS A 97 17.52 -18.73 -38.74
C LYS A 97 16.14 -18.12 -39.00
N LYS A 98 15.07 -18.82 -38.60
CA LYS A 98 13.69 -18.33 -38.69
C LYS A 98 13.52 -17.02 -37.91
N TYR A 99 14.03 -16.96 -36.67
CA TYR A 99 13.95 -15.73 -35.88
C TYR A 99 14.72 -14.56 -36.50
N LYS A 100 15.93 -14.80 -37.04
CA LYS A 100 16.67 -13.75 -37.76
C LYS A 100 15.89 -13.22 -38.96
N GLN A 101 15.25 -14.09 -39.75
CA GLN A 101 14.42 -13.69 -40.89
C GLN A 101 13.18 -12.88 -40.48
N GLU A 102 12.48 -13.27 -39.41
CA GLU A 102 11.33 -12.51 -38.91
C GLU A 102 11.75 -11.13 -38.37
N LEU A 103 12.86 -11.04 -37.64
CA LEU A 103 13.39 -9.76 -37.16
C LEU A 103 13.71 -8.82 -38.34
N GLU A 104 14.36 -9.33 -39.39
CA GLU A 104 14.65 -8.58 -40.62
C GLU A 104 13.38 -8.10 -41.32
N LYS A 105 12.38 -8.98 -41.47
CA LYS A 105 11.09 -8.65 -42.08
C LYS A 105 10.36 -7.53 -41.33
N HIS A 106 10.50 -7.46 -40.02
CA HIS A 106 9.93 -6.40 -39.18
C HIS A 106 10.84 -5.15 -39.06
N GLY A 107 11.95 -5.10 -39.79
CA GLY A 107 12.87 -3.94 -39.78
C GLY A 107 13.67 -3.79 -38.50
N ILE A 108 13.71 -4.82 -37.65
CA ILE A 108 14.51 -4.81 -36.41
C ILE A 108 15.94 -5.19 -36.79
N LYS A 109 16.83 -4.19 -36.78
CA LYS A 109 18.25 -4.38 -37.10
C LYS A 109 19.01 -4.90 -35.88
N ASN A 110 19.87 -5.88 -36.08
CA ASN A 110 20.72 -6.49 -35.04
C ASN A 110 21.90 -5.60 -34.61
N ASN A 111 22.03 -4.39 -35.15
CA ASN A 111 23.15 -3.48 -34.88
C ASN A 111 22.73 -2.43 -33.84
N LEU A 112 22.29 -2.91 -32.67
CA LEU A 112 21.88 -2.06 -31.55
C LEU A 112 23.11 -1.47 -30.86
N ASP A 113 22.99 -0.23 -30.38
CA ASP A 113 24.02 0.39 -29.55
C ASP A 113 24.24 -0.45 -28.30
N ILE A 114 25.45 -0.99 -28.15
CA ILE A 114 25.82 -1.78 -26.98
C ILE A 114 25.91 -0.86 -25.77
N VAL A 115 25.12 -1.15 -24.75
CA VAL A 115 25.15 -0.46 -23.46
C VAL A 115 26.27 -1.05 -22.61
N LYS A 116 26.90 -0.23 -21.76
CA LYS A 116 27.91 -0.73 -20.82
C LYS A 116 27.30 -1.73 -19.83
N ASP A 117 28.02 -2.81 -19.58
CA ASP A 117 27.63 -3.79 -18.57
C ASP A 117 27.55 -3.12 -17.19
N VAL A 118 26.51 -3.49 -16.44
CA VAL A 118 26.35 -3.10 -15.04
C VAL A 118 27.02 -4.16 -14.17
N ASP A 119 27.80 -3.69 -13.21
CA ASP A 119 28.41 -4.51 -12.16
C ASP A 119 27.73 -4.20 -10.83
N PHE A 120 26.87 -5.11 -10.38
CA PHE A 120 26.21 -5.01 -9.09
C PHE A 120 26.05 -6.39 -8.46
N ILE A 121 26.09 -6.42 -7.13
CA ILE A 121 25.90 -7.63 -6.34
C ILE A 121 24.42 -7.72 -5.96
N ILE A 122 23.75 -8.77 -6.39
CA ILE A 122 22.36 -9.08 -6.05
C ILE A 122 22.33 -9.66 -4.63
N PRO A 123 21.34 -9.30 -3.80
CA PRO A 123 21.09 -10.02 -2.56
C PRO A 123 20.97 -11.53 -2.81
N THR A 124 21.34 -12.32 -1.81
CA THR A 124 21.27 -13.77 -1.90
C THR A 124 19.84 -14.21 -2.19
N LEU A 125 19.68 -15.07 -3.21
CA LEU A 125 18.39 -15.68 -3.52
C LEU A 125 17.99 -16.65 -2.41
N GLU A 126 16.76 -16.51 -1.92
CA GLU A 126 16.02 -17.49 -1.10
C GLU A 126 15.66 -18.76 -1.90
N GLY A 127 16.65 -19.55 -2.31
CA GLY A 127 16.45 -20.78 -3.08
C GLY A 127 17.46 -20.95 -4.23
N ASP A 128 17.28 -21.98 -5.04
CA ASP A 128 18.20 -22.35 -6.11
C ASP A 128 17.96 -21.60 -7.43
N ASN A 129 16.75 -21.08 -7.63
CA ASN A 129 16.35 -20.34 -8.83
C ASN A 129 15.31 -19.25 -8.49
N LEU A 130 14.97 -18.43 -9.50
CA LEU A 130 14.02 -17.32 -9.32
C LEU A 130 12.61 -17.76 -8.93
N GLU A 131 12.13 -18.88 -9.46
CA GLU A 131 10.79 -19.38 -9.12
C GLU A 131 10.73 -19.76 -7.63
N GLU A 132 11.73 -20.50 -7.15
CA GLU A 132 11.84 -20.86 -5.74
C GLU A 132 12.01 -19.62 -4.85
N HIS A 133 12.81 -18.65 -5.29
CA HIS A 133 12.99 -17.38 -4.58
C HIS A 133 11.66 -16.66 -4.31
N PHE A 134 10.87 -16.42 -5.35
CA PHE A 134 9.58 -15.74 -5.19
C PHE A 134 8.57 -16.59 -4.43
N LYS A 135 8.59 -17.92 -4.62
CA LYS A 135 7.76 -18.84 -3.85
C LYS A 135 8.09 -18.78 -2.36
N ASN A 136 9.36 -18.89 -1.99
CA ASN A 136 9.83 -18.88 -0.61
C ASN A 136 9.55 -17.53 0.08
N ILE A 137 9.77 -16.41 -0.62
CA ILE A 137 9.38 -15.08 -0.12
C ILE A 137 7.87 -15.01 0.10
N GLY A 138 7.07 -15.44 -0.88
CA GLY A 138 5.62 -15.42 -0.78
C GLY A 138 5.11 -16.30 0.36
N GLU A 139 5.62 -17.52 0.49
CA GLU A 139 5.30 -18.43 1.58
C GLU A 139 5.66 -17.84 2.94
N ASN A 140 6.86 -17.27 3.10
CA ASN A 140 7.30 -16.64 4.35
C ASN A 140 6.44 -15.43 4.73
N GLN A 141 6.06 -14.59 3.76
CA GLN A 141 5.20 -13.43 4.01
C GLN A 141 3.77 -13.83 4.37
N CYS A 142 3.22 -14.86 3.71
CA CYS A 142 1.85 -15.34 3.92
C CYS A 142 1.70 -16.26 5.13
N LYS A 143 2.77 -16.94 5.56
CA LYS A 143 2.77 -17.92 6.67
C LYS A 143 2.03 -17.47 7.93
N PRO A 144 2.27 -16.27 8.50
CA PRO A 144 1.58 -15.86 9.72
C PRO A 144 0.07 -15.67 9.50
N TYR A 145 -0.34 -15.16 8.34
CA TYR A 145 -1.77 -14.99 8.01
C TYR A 145 -2.46 -16.33 7.74
N LYS A 146 -1.77 -17.27 7.08
CA LYS A 146 -2.28 -18.63 6.86
C LYS A 146 -2.56 -19.34 8.19
N TYR A 147 -1.66 -19.22 9.15
CA TYR A 147 -1.87 -19.77 10.49
C TYR A 147 -3.13 -19.21 11.15
N ILE A 148 -3.38 -17.90 11.05
CA ILE A 148 -4.58 -17.27 11.62
C ILE A 148 -5.86 -17.74 10.88
N LEU A 149 -5.82 -17.89 9.56
CA LEU A 149 -6.93 -18.44 8.78
C LEU A 149 -7.24 -19.89 9.17
N ASP A 150 -6.22 -20.74 9.28
CA ASP A 150 -6.39 -22.14 9.67
C ASP A 150 -7.05 -22.24 11.06
N LEU A 151 -6.71 -21.33 11.98
CA LEU A 151 -7.37 -21.22 13.28
C LEU A 151 -8.84 -20.78 13.17
N LEU A 152 -9.15 -19.78 12.34
CA LEU A 152 -10.53 -19.33 12.12
C LEU A 152 -11.42 -20.41 11.51
N LEU A 153 -10.87 -21.27 10.65
CA LEU A 153 -11.59 -22.38 10.02
C LEU A 153 -11.81 -23.56 10.97
N LEU A 154 -11.02 -23.67 12.04
CA LEU A 154 -11.07 -24.82 12.95
C LEU A 154 -12.30 -24.80 13.86
N ARG A 155 -12.63 -23.63 14.42
CA ARG A 155 -13.76 -23.47 15.35
C ARG A 155 -14.29 -22.05 15.36
N ILE A 156 -15.60 -21.94 15.54
CA ILE A 156 -16.30 -20.68 15.75
C ILE A 156 -17.08 -20.80 17.07
N PRO A 157 -17.03 -19.80 17.96
CA PRO A 157 -17.80 -19.81 19.20
C PRO A 157 -19.31 -19.82 18.94
N PRO A 158 -20.12 -20.34 19.87
CA PRO A 158 -21.58 -20.26 19.75
C PRO A 158 -22.03 -18.79 19.63
N LYS A 159 -23.04 -18.57 18.78
CA LYS A 159 -23.65 -17.24 18.61
C LYS A 159 -24.23 -16.76 19.94
N PRO A 160 -24.07 -15.47 20.31
CA PRO A 160 -24.72 -14.94 21.49
C PRO A 160 -26.25 -15.00 21.39
N GLU A 161 -26.89 -15.17 22.55
CA GLU A 161 -28.35 -15.24 22.69
C GLU A 161 -29.00 -13.87 22.47
N TYR A 162 -28.33 -12.81 22.94
CA TYR A 162 -28.78 -11.43 22.81
C TYR A 162 -27.63 -10.50 22.45
N TRP A 163 -27.96 -9.33 21.91
CA TRP A 163 -27.02 -8.29 21.53
C TRP A 163 -27.40 -7.00 22.26
N LEU A 164 -26.40 -6.32 22.83
CA LEU A 164 -26.58 -5.01 23.47
C LEU A 164 -26.60 -3.91 22.42
N MET A 165 -27.58 -3.02 22.55
CA MET A 165 -27.68 -1.79 21.75
C MET A 165 -26.83 -0.68 22.40
N LYS A 166 -25.51 -0.83 22.33
CA LYS A 166 -24.53 0.09 22.92
C LYS A 166 -23.52 0.55 21.87
N SER A 167 -23.26 1.85 21.83
CA SER A 167 -22.27 2.45 20.92
C SER A 167 -20.88 1.84 21.12
N GLY A 168 -20.13 1.69 20.02
CA GLY A 168 -18.80 1.08 20.02
C GLY A 168 -18.84 -0.44 19.94
N TRP A 169 -17.71 -1.09 20.22
CA TRP A 169 -17.60 -2.54 20.19
C TRP A 169 -18.03 -3.16 21.52
N THR A 170 -18.84 -4.20 21.42
CA THR A 170 -19.13 -5.14 22.51
C THR A 170 -18.68 -6.54 22.11
N ARG A 171 -17.94 -7.19 23.00
CA ARG A 171 -17.41 -8.54 22.88
C ARG A 171 -18.29 -9.52 23.64
N TYR A 172 -18.60 -10.64 23.01
CA TYR A 172 -19.44 -11.72 23.53
C TYR A 172 -18.64 -13.02 23.53
N ALA A 173 -17.94 -13.28 24.63
CA ALA A 173 -17.20 -14.53 24.83
C ALA A 173 -18.10 -15.60 25.47
N PRO A 174 -17.92 -16.89 25.14
CA PRO A 174 -18.69 -17.96 25.76
C PRO A 174 -18.61 -17.94 27.29
N ASN A 175 -19.75 -18.15 27.95
CA ASN A 175 -19.87 -18.18 29.42
C ASN A 175 -19.37 -16.91 30.14
N SER A 176 -19.36 -15.77 29.45
CA SER A 176 -18.96 -14.47 30.00
C SER A 176 -20.04 -13.43 29.70
N GLU A 177 -20.16 -12.42 30.57
CA GLU A 177 -21.01 -11.27 30.31
C GLU A 177 -20.45 -10.41 29.15
N PRO A 178 -21.30 -9.66 28.42
CA PRO A 178 -20.85 -8.76 27.37
C PRO A 178 -19.85 -7.72 27.88
N GLU A 179 -18.74 -7.56 27.17
CA GLU A 179 -17.62 -6.69 27.54
C GLU A 179 -17.46 -5.56 26.51
N GLU A 180 -17.34 -4.32 26.97
CA GLU A 180 -17.00 -3.19 26.08
C GLU A 180 -15.50 -3.21 25.78
N VAL A 181 -15.14 -3.10 24.50
CA VAL A 181 -13.75 -3.10 24.04
C VAL A 181 -13.52 -1.96 23.04
N ASP A 182 -12.29 -1.49 22.91
CA ASP A 182 -11.96 -0.43 21.93
C ASP A 182 -11.95 -0.99 20.48
N TYR A 183 -11.59 -2.27 20.31
CA TYR A 183 -11.57 -3.01 19.05
C TYR A 183 -11.48 -4.53 19.31
N PRO A 184 -11.72 -5.41 18.30
CA PRO A 184 -11.59 -6.85 18.47
C PRO A 184 -10.18 -7.29 18.91
N LEU A 185 -10.11 -8.19 19.90
CA LEU A 185 -8.86 -8.54 20.59
C LEU A 185 -8.04 -9.61 19.85
N GLU A 186 -8.70 -10.46 19.06
CA GLU A 186 -8.02 -11.52 18.33
C GLU A 186 -7.39 -11.05 17.01
N ASP A 187 -6.38 -11.78 16.56
CA ASP A 187 -5.63 -11.45 15.34
C ASP A 187 -6.45 -11.65 14.06
N GLY A 188 -7.38 -12.61 14.06
CA GLY A 188 -8.24 -12.94 12.94
C GLY A 188 -9.71 -12.79 13.28
N VAL A 189 -10.46 -12.17 12.37
CA VAL A 189 -11.93 -12.13 12.43
C VAL A 189 -12.56 -12.32 11.06
N ILE A 190 -13.77 -12.89 11.04
CA ILE A 190 -14.73 -12.78 9.95
C ILE A 190 -15.64 -11.59 10.27
N PHE A 191 -15.88 -10.70 9.33
CA PHE A 191 -16.49 -9.40 9.56
C PHE A 191 -17.54 -9.07 8.49
N ASP A 192 -18.59 -8.39 8.91
CA ASP A 192 -19.64 -7.87 8.03
C ASP A 192 -20.19 -6.54 8.57
N VAL A 193 -20.49 -5.60 7.67
CA VAL A 193 -20.94 -4.24 8.03
C VAL A 193 -22.23 -3.85 7.33
N GLU A 194 -23.10 -3.19 8.08
CA GLU A 194 -24.36 -2.65 7.60
C GLU A 194 -24.32 -1.12 7.53
N VAL A 195 -24.89 -0.57 6.47
CA VAL A 195 -24.98 0.87 6.23
C VAL A 195 -26.41 1.26 5.91
N CYS A 196 -26.96 2.19 6.67
CA CYS A 196 -28.26 2.78 6.37
C CYS A 196 -28.13 3.88 5.29
N MET A 197 -28.27 3.49 4.02
CA MET A 197 -28.06 4.38 2.86
C MET A 197 -28.97 5.63 2.84
N THR A 198 -30.14 5.58 3.49
CA THR A 198 -31.04 6.75 3.63
C THR A 198 -30.55 7.75 4.68
N ALA A 199 -29.78 7.28 5.67
CA ALA A 199 -29.18 8.11 6.71
C ALA A 199 -27.79 8.63 6.30
N GLY A 200 -27.04 7.88 5.48
CA GLY A 200 -25.73 8.27 4.96
C GLY A 200 -24.90 7.07 4.50
N GLN A 201 -23.60 7.29 4.24
CA GLN A 201 -22.66 6.22 3.84
C GLN A 201 -21.79 5.69 5.00
N ALA A 202 -21.94 6.26 6.20
CA ALA A 202 -21.21 5.84 7.38
C ALA A 202 -21.71 4.47 7.88
N PRO A 203 -20.83 3.63 8.45
CA PRO A 203 -21.24 2.36 9.04
C PRO A 203 -22.27 2.59 10.16
N THR A 204 -23.26 1.71 10.21
CA THR A 204 -24.40 1.79 11.13
C THR A 204 -24.30 0.71 12.19
N LEU A 205 -24.13 -0.54 11.75
CA LEU A 205 -23.92 -1.70 12.59
C LEU A 205 -22.81 -2.55 11.97
N ALA A 206 -22.11 -3.33 12.76
CA ALA A 206 -21.26 -4.37 12.23
C ALA A 206 -21.21 -5.58 13.16
N THR A 207 -20.91 -6.73 12.59
CA THR A 207 -20.65 -7.94 13.36
C THR A 207 -19.30 -8.50 12.99
N ALA A 208 -18.63 -9.09 13.96
CA ALA A 208 -17.43 -9.87 13.70
C ALA A 208 -17.45 -11.14 14.54
N VAL A 209 -16.74 -12.16 14.06
CA VAL A 209 -16.52 -13.38 14.83
C VAL A 209 -15.07 -13.81 14.72
N SER A 210 -14.47 -14.10 15.88
CA SER A 210 -13.14 -14.64 16.00
C SER A 210 -13.19 -16.09 16.45
N ILE A 211 -12.02 -16.71 16.64
CA ILE A 211 -11.90 -18.03 17.24
C ILE A 211 -12.43 -18.11 18.70
N ASN A 212 -12.54 -16.98 19.40
CA ASN A 212 -12.85 -16.95 20.83
C ASN A 212 -14.16 -16.22 21.17
N ALA A 213 -14.59 -15.24 20.37
CA ALA A 213 -15.77 -14.43 20.70
C ALA A 213 -16.50 -13.92 19.45
N TRP A 214 -17.78 -13.60 19.64
CA TRP A 214 -18.53 -12.74 18.73
C TRP A 214 -18.37 -11.28 19.14
N TYR A 215 -18.52 -10.38 18.18
CA TYR A 215 -18.41 -8.95 18.37
C TYR A 215 -19.57 -8.25 17.66
N GLY A 216 -20.13 -7.25 18.32
CA GLY A 216 -21.14 -6.35 17.76
C GLY A 216 -20.65 -4.93 17.89
N TRP A 217 -20.75 -4.16 16.82
CA TRP A 217 -20.46 -2.74 16.81
C TRP A 217 -21.71 -1.95 16.46
N VAL A 218 -21.96 -0.88 17.21
CA VAL A 218 -23.06 0.05 16.94
C VAL A 218 -22.49 1.46 16.81
N SER A 219 -22.90 2.18 15.76
CA SER A 219 -22.46 3.56 15.59
C SER A 219 -23.18 4.49 16.58
N GLN A 220 -22.48 5.53 17.02
CA GLN A 220 -23.06 6.54 17.92
C GLN A 220 -24.31 7.20 17.31
N SER A 221 -24.32 7.43 15.99
CA SER A 221 -25.45 8.05 15.29
C SER A 221 -26.74 7.23 15.36
N VAL A 222 -26.65 5.90 15.47
CA VAL A 222 -27.83 5.04 15.65
C VAL A 222 -28.42 5.22 17.05
N ILE A 223 -27.56 5.35 18.06
CA ILE A 223 -27.98 5.59 19.45
C ILE A 223 -28.59 6.98 19.61
N ASP A 224 -27.94 8.00 19.05
CA ASP A 224 -28.36 9.40 19.16
C ASP A 224 -29.65 9.69 18.37
N GLY A 225 -29.90 8.90 17.32
CA GLY A 225 -31.01 9.10 16.40
C GLY A 225 -30.77 10.29 15.46
N THR A 226 -30.54 10.02 14.18
CA THR A 226 -30.32 11.11 13.20
C THR A 226 -31.66 11.68 12.73
N SER A 227 -31.89 12.99 12.95
CA SER A 227 -33.11 13.68 12.50
C SER A 227 -33.06 14.23 11.06
N LYS A 228 -31.91 14.14 10.38
CA LYS A 228 -31.73 14.65 9.01
C LYS A 228 -30.90 13.68 8.16
N PRO A 229 -31.32 13.36 6.92
CA PRO A 229 -30.52 12.56 6.02
C PRO A 229 -29.20 13.29 5.72
N VAL A 230 -28.07 12.60 5.91
CA VAL A 230 -26.75 13.15 5.56
C VAL A 230 -26.65 13.16 4.03
N THR A 231 -26.88 14.33 3.43
CA THR A 231 -26.83 14.52 1.97
C THR A 231 -25.41 14.60 1.41
N SER A 232 -24.40 14.74 2.28
CA SER A 232 -22.99 14.70 1.90
C SER A 232 -22.46 13.27 1.88
N GLN A 233 -21.78 12.88 0.81
CA GLN A 233 -21.07 11.60 0.70
C GLN A 233 -19.84 11.50 1.64
N GLN A 234 -19.60 12.49 2.48
CA GLN A 234 -18.43 12.60 3.34
C GLN A 234 -18.82 12.24 4.77
N TYR A 235 -18.16 11.23 5.32
CA TYR A 235 -18.14 10.90 6.74
C TYR A 235 -16.69 11.02 7.24
N PHE A 236 -16.56 11.38 8.51
CA PHE A 236 -15.26 11.63 9.13
C PHE A 236 -14.60 10.31 9.54
N GLU A 237 -13.28 10.35 9.75
CA GLU A 237 -12.51 9.19 10.21
C GLU A 237 -13.07 8.61 11.52
N ASP A 238 -13.58 9.45 12.41
CA ASP A 238 -14.17 9.02 13.69
C ASP A 238 -15.52 8.31 13.53
N SER A 239 -16.10 8.34 12.32
CA SER A 239 -17.29 7.56 11.97
C SER A 239 -16.95 6.15 11.48
N LEU A 240 -15.68 5.82 11.27
CA LEU A 240 -15.23 4.49 10.84
C LEU A 240 -15.16 3.51 12.02
N ILE A 241 -15.23 2.23 11.72
CA ILE A 241 -15.19 1.16 12.72
C ILE A 241 -13.73 0.91 13.14
N PRO A 242 -13.34 1.14 14.41
CA PRO A 242 -11.97 0.95 14.86
C PRO A 242 -11.62 -0.52 14.95
N PHE A 243 -10.47 -0.91 14.39
CA PHE A 243 -10.02 -2.31 14.40
C PHE A 243 -8.64 -2.51 15.02
N GLU A 244 -7.86 -1.43 15.15
CA GLU A 244 -6.46 -1.51 15.61
C GLU A 244 -6.03 -0.33 16.45
N SER A 245 -6.67 0.83 16.29
CA SER A 245 -6.31 2.03 17.02
C SER A 245 -7.56 2.72 17.53
N SER A 246 -7.38 3.37 18.67
CA SER A 246 -8.30 4.25 19.35
C SER A 246 -7.66 5.64 19.49
N GLU A 247 -8.40 6.63 19.98
CA GLU A 247 -7.86 7.96 20.29
C GLU A 247 -6.74 7.92 21.36
N LYS A 248 -6.65 6.84 22.13
CA LYS A 248 -5.63 6.64 23.18
C LYS A 248 -4.29 6.20 22.58
N ASP A 249 -4.29 5.69 21.35
CA ASP A 249 -3.10 5.19 20.69
C ASP A 249 -2.29 6.33 20.07
N GLY A 250 -0.99 6.38 20.38
CA GLY A 250 -0.08 7.37 19.81
C GLY A 250 0.33 7.05 18.36
N PHE A 251 1.07 7.97 17.74
CA PHE A 251 1.56 7.81 16.35
C PHE A 251 2.64 6.71 16.17
N ILE A 252 3.16 6.14 17.26
CA ILE A 252 4.25 5.15 17.22
C ILE A 252 3.66 3.75 17.37
N LEU A 253 3.92 2.90 16.38
CA LEU A 253 3.47 1.51 16.39
C LEU A 253 4.13 0.71 17.54
N ASN A 254 3.30 0.20 18.45
CA ASN A 254 3.71 -0.77 19.47
C ASN A 254 3.81 -2.20 18.86
N ASP A 255 4.17 -3.17 19.69
CA ASP A 255 4.35 -4.54 19.21
C ASP A 255 3.03 -5.20 18.79
N TYR A 256 1.90 -4.84 19.42
CA TYR A 256 0.57 -5.27 18.98
C TYR A 256 0.29 -4.88 17.52
N HIS A 257 0.60 -3.65 17.12
CA HIS A 257 0.41 -3.18 15.74
C HIS A 257 1.39 -3.79 14.73
N LYS A 258 2.44 -4.47 15.19
CA LYS A 258 3.41 -5.17 14.31
C LYS A 258 3.07 -6.65 14.14
N THR A 259 2.16 -7.19 14.96
CA THR A 259 1.70 -8.58 14.79
C THR A 259 0.86 -8.73 13.53
N ALA A 260 0.91 -9.90 12.92
CA ALA A 260 0.10 -10.20 11.75
C ALA A 260 -1.37 -10.32 12.17
N LYS A 261 -2.26 -9.63 11.46
CA LYS A 261 -3.70 -9.65 11.70
C LYS A 261 -4.46 -9.71 10.40
N ILE A 262 -5.65 -10.32 10.41
CA ILE A 262 -6.48 -10.53 9.23
C ILE A 262 -7.96 -10.22 9.52
N ILE A 263 -8.60 -9.59 8.55
CA ILE A 263 -10.05 -9.42 8.51
C ILE A 263 -10.54 -10.07 7.22
N VAL A 264 -11.50 -10.98 7.35
CA VAL A 264 -12.15 -11.67 6.24
C VAL A 264 -13.55 -11.10 6.11
N GLY A 265 -13.80 -10.36 5.03
CA GLY A 265 -15.10 -9.77 4.74
C GLY A 265 -15.78 -10.46 3.56
N HIS A 266 -17.11 -10.53 3.55
CA HIS A 266 -17.85 -11.11 2.42
C HIS A 266 -17.78 -10.22 1.18
N ASN A 267 -17.80 -8.90 1.35
CA ASN A 267 -17.58 -7.93 0.27
C ASN A 267 -16.44 -7.00 0.63
N VAL A 268 -15.21 -7.52 0.49
CA VAL A 268 -13.96 -6.88 0.90
C VAL A 268 -13.89 -5.39 0.59
N SER A 269 -14.19 -4.98 -0.64
CA SER A 269 -14.11 -3.58 -1.03
C SER A 269 -15.14 -2.71 -0.31
N TYR A 270 -16.35 -3.23 -0.10
CA TYR A 270 -17.40 -2.54 0.61
C TYR A 270 -17.08 -2.42 2.10
N ASP A 271 -16.67 -3.52 2.72
CA ASP A 271 -16.37 -3.63 4.14
C ASP A 271 -15.16 -2.77 4.50
N ARG A 272 -14.06 -2.91 3.72
CA ARG A 272 -12.78 -2.22 3.95
C ARG A 272 -12.92 -0.70 3.96
N LEU A 273 -13.83 -0.14 3.18
CA LEU A 273 -14.06 1.31 3.15
C LEU A 273 -14.60 1.86 4.47
N ARG A 274 -15.14 1.01 5.36
CA ARG A 274 -15.74 1.41 6.64
C ARG A 274 -14.85 1.13 7.85
N LEU A 275 -13.64 0.64 7.64
CA LEU A 275 -12.71 0.26 8.70
C LEU A 275 -11.67 1.34 8.97
N LYS A 276 -11.37 1.57 10.24
CA LYS A 276 -10.20 2.32 10.71
C LYS A 276 -9.11 1.32 11.15
N VAL A 277 -8.13 1.13 10.27
CA VAL A 277 -7.00 0.20 10.43
C VAL A 277 -5.68 0.92 10.23
N VAL A 278 -4.63 0.44 10.90
CA VAL A 278 -3.26 0.95 10.79
C VAL A 278 -2.45 0.08 9.82
N LYS A 279 -2.43 -1.24 10.02
CA LYS A 279 -1.75 -2.24 9.17
C LYS A 279 -2.44 -3.61 9.24
N ARG A 280 -3.29 -3.91 8.25
CA ARG A 280 -3.93 -5.22 8.12
C ARG A 280 -3.96 -5.74 6.69
N MET A 281 -3.83 -7.05 6.54
CA MET A 281 -4.14 -7.74 5.30
C MET A 281 -5.64 -8.05 5.32
N VAL A 282 -6.37 -7.57 4.31
CA VAL A 282 -7.80 -7.85 4.14
C VAL A 282 -7.90 -8.85 2.98
N LEU A 283 -8.48 -10.02 3.23
CA LEU A 283 -8.53 -11.12 2.26
C LEU A 283 -9.94 -11.37 1.72
N TYR A 284 -9.97 -11.89 0.48
CA TYR A 284 -11.12 -12.34 -0.31
C TYR A 284 -11.59 -13.75 0.08
#